data_AF-A0A382NYH9-F1
#
_entry.id   AF-A0A382NYH9-F1
#
_cell.length_a   1.000
_cell.length_b   1.000
_cell.length_c   1.000
_cell.angle_alpha   90.00
_cell.angle_beta   90.00
_cell.angle_gamma   90.00
#
_symmetry.space_group_name_H-M   'P 1'
#
loop_
_entity.id
_entity.type
_entity.pdbx_description
1 polymer ?
#
loop_
_entity_poly.entity_id
_entity_poly.type
_entity_poly.pdbx_seq_one_letter_code
_entity_poly.pdbx_strand_id
1 'polypeptide(L)'
;MGLWGTSATPDATTNKPKFLPTDTNSPYRRTECFATQAGWVTRGPGTGNDNASADPEILVAIGDLAGATASTGLHHPTMTKYTIVTNDDHGTSNNIVFEIAYDEALQYNAGSAATLTLTAAAGSNVTATLTHMNGVALA
;
A
#
# COMPACT_ATOMS: atom_id res chain seq x y z
N MET A 1 -8.25 22.54 -10.40
CA MET A 1 -7.67 21.34 -9.77
C MET A 1 -8.81 20.39 -9.48
N GLY A 2 -8.78 19.18 -10.04
CA GLY A 2 -9.84 18.20 -9.82
C GLY A 2 -9.95 17.87 -8.34
N LEU A 3 -11.17 17.58 -7.87
CA LEU A 3 -11.50 17.22 -6.48
C LEU A 3 -10.77 15.96 -5.96
N TRP A 4 -10.03 15.28 -6.84
CA TRP A 4 -9.31 14.03 -6.63
C TRP A 4 -7.97 14.15 -7.35
N GLY A 5 -6.86 13.83 -6.68
CA GLY A 5 -5.51 14.09 -7.18
C GLY A 5 -4.54 12.93 -6.99
N THR A 6 -3.38 13.07 -7.61
CA THR A 6 -2.26 12.12 -7.56
C THR A 6 -1.23 12.49 -6.50
N SER A 7 -1.56 13.34 -5.51
CA SER A 7 -0.57 14.00 -4.64
C SER A 7 0.17 13.02 -3.71
N ALA A 8 1.50 13.19 -3.60
CA ALA A 8 2.42 12.45 -2.72
C ALA A 8 2.26 12.76 -1.21
N THR A 9 1.37 13.67 -0.85
CA THR A 9 1.20 14.11 0.55
C THR A 9 0.41 13.08 1.37
N PRO A 10 0.60 12.98 2.70
CA PRO A 10 0.05 11.94 3.60
C PRO A 10 -1.49 11.83 3.70
N ASP A 11 -2.19 12.52 2.81
CA ASP A 11 -3.63 12.54 2.61
C ASP A 11 -4.10 11.35 1.74
N ALA A 12 -3.28 10.34 1.42
CA ALA A 12 -3.69 9.21 0.55
C ALA A 12 -5.04 8.56 0.93
N THR A 13 -5.42 8.58 2.21
CA THR A 13 -6.74 8.15 2.72
C THR A 13 -7.90 9.11 2.40
N THR A 14 -7.61 10.40 2.27
CA THR A 14 -8.53 11.53 2.01
C THR A 14 -8.64 11.86 0.51
N ASN A 15 -7.63 11.49 -0.29
CA ASN A 15 -7.65 11.54 -1.76
C ASN A 15 -8.62 10.54 -2.39
N LYS A 16 -9.07 9.50 -1.65
CA LYS A 16 -10.06 8.53 -2.14
C LYS A 16 -11.38 9.24 -2.52
N PRO A 17 -12.15 8.72 -3.49
CA PRO A 17 -13.41 9.35 -3.90
C PRO A 17 -14.37 9.54 -2.71
N LYS A 18 -14.76 10.81 -2.47
CA LYS A 18 -15.56 11.22 -1.30
C LYS A 18 -16.98 10.64 -1.25
N PHE A 19 -17.50 10.16 -2.39
CA PHE A 19 -18.82 9.54 -2.44
C PHE A 19 -18.80 8.08 -1.92
N LEU A 20 -17.63 7.50 -1.66
CA LEU A 20 -17.54 6.14 -1.16
C LEU A 20 -17.91 6.07 0.32
N PRO A 21 -18.86 5.20 0.70
CA PRO A 21 -19.27 5.04 2.09
C PRO A 21 -18.14 4.43 2.94
N THR A 22 -18.10 4.82 4.21
CA THR A 22 -17.27 4.19 5.24
C THR A 22 -17.88 2.91 5.80
N ASP A 23 -19.10 2.57 5.39
CA ASP A 23 -19.79 1.34 5.79
C ASP A 23 -19.11 0.12 5.17
N THR A 24 -18.58 -0.75 6.03
CA THR A 24 -17.92 -2.01 5.65
C THR A 24 -18.85 -2.98 4.92
N ASN A 25 -20.17 -2.86 5.11
CA ASN A 25 -21.15 -3.72 4.43
C ASN A 25 -21.54 -3.20 3.04
N SER A 26 -21.07 -2.02 2.65
CA SER A 26 -21.36 -1.49 1.33
C SER A 26 -20.61 -2.28 0.24
N PRO A 27 -21.25 -2.57 -0.90
CA PRO A 27 -20.55 -3.12 -2.05
C PRO A 27 -19.46 -2.16 -2.58
N TYR A 28 -19.62 -0.85 -2.35
CA TYR A 28 -18.66 0.21 -2.70
C TYR A 28 -17.92 0.76 -1.47
N ARG A 29 -17.61 -0.10 -0.49
CA ARG A 29 -16.88 0.33 0.72
C ARG A 29 -15.54 1.00 0.37
N ARG A 30 -15.23 2.10 1.05
CA ARG A 30 -14.03 2.90 0.80
C ARG A 30 -12.71 2.12 0.96
N THR A 31 -12.73 1.03 1.74
CA THR A 31 -11.55 0.18 1.98
C THR A 31 -11.13 -0.65 0.76
N GLU A 32 -12.02 -0.91 -0.21
CA GLU A 32 -11.68 -1.62 -1.44
C GLU A 32 -11.31 -0.70 -2.60
N CYS A 33 -11.40 0.61 -2.40
CA CYS A 33 -11.00 1.56 -3.42
C CYS A 33 -9.49 1.82 -3.35
N PHE A 34 -8.82 1.69 -4.47
CA PHE A 34 -7.38 1.95 -4.62
C PHE A 34 -7.11 2.64 -5.95
N ALA A 35 -5.94 3.24 -6.08
CA ALA A 35 -5.56 3.97 -7.29
C ALA A 35 -4.78 3.06 -8.26
N THR A 36 -5.03 3.21 -9.56
CA THR A 36 -4.31 2.56 -10.65
C THR A 36 -3.94 3.57 -11.72
N GLN A 37 -3.18 3.17 -12.75
CA GLN A 37 -2.88 4.02 -13.90
C GLN A 37 -4.12 4.46 -14.71
N ALA A 38 -5.30 3.91 -14.44
CA ALA A 38 -6.57 4.38 -15.01
C ALA A 38 -7.31 5.39 -14.11
N GLY A 39 -6.87 5.59 -12.87
CA GLY A 39 -7.52 6.41 -11.85
C GLY A 39 -7.95 5.60 -10.63
N TRP A 40 -8.99 6.03 -9.92
CA TRP A 40 -9.52 5.31 -8.75
C TRP A 40 -10.40 4.15 -9.20
N VAL A 41 -10.09 2.95 -8.71
CA VAL A 41 -10.83 1.72 -9.02
C VAL A 41 -11.38 1.09 -7.75
N THR A 42 -12.32 0.17 -7.90
CA THR A 42 -12.84 -0.67 -6.81
C THR A 42 -12.76 -2.15 -7.17
N ARG A 43 -12.53 -2.99 -6.16
CA ARG A 43 -12.56 -4.45 -6.26
C ARG A 43 -13.68 -5.03 -5.40
N GLY A 44 -14.12 -6.25 -5.74
CA GLY A 44 -15.12 -6.99 -4.98
C GLY A 44 -16.57 -6.72 -5.42
N PRO A 45 -17.56 -6.83 -4.53
CA PRO A 45 -18.98 -6.94 -4.89
C PRO A 45 -19.55 -5.71 -5.62
N GLY A 46 -18.90 -4.55 -5.50
CA GLY A 46 -19.28 -3.35 -6.26
C GLY A 46 -19.08 -3.47 -7.78
N THR A 47 -18.19 -4.34 -8.24
CA THR A 47 -17.88 -4.48 -9.69
C THR A 47 -19.01 -5.10 -10.51
N GLY A 48 -20.07 -5.58 -9.86
CA GLY A 48 -21.22 -6.22 -10.51
C GLY A 48 -20.91 -7.56 -11.17
N ASN A 49 -19.66 -8.02 -11.07
CA ASN A 49 -19.24 -9.35 -11.47
C ASN A 49 -18.69 -10.07 -10.24
N ASP A 50 -19.14 -11.30 -9.99
CA ASP A 50 -18.68 -12.10 -8.84
C ASP A 50 -17.29 -12.70 -9.08
N ASN A 51 -16.53 -12.17 -10.04
CA ASN A 51 -15.22 -12.67 -10.43
C ASN A 51 -14.12 -11.79 -9.82
N ALA A 52 -13.52 -12.27 -8.73
CA ALA A 52 -12.42 -11.58 -8.05
C ALA A 52 -11.16 -11.38 -8.93
N SER A 53 -11.06 -12.09 -10.06
CA SER A 53 -9.97 -11.96 -11.03
C SER A 53 -10.31 -11.07 -12.22
N ALA A 54 -11.50 -10.46 -12.26
CA ALA A 54 -11.84 -9.50 -13.30
C ALA A 54 -11.08 -8.18 -13.11
N ASP A 55 -10.96 -7.43 -14.20
CA ASP A 55 -10.43 -6.07 -14.13
C ASP A 55 -11.27 -5.22 -13.17
N PRO A 56 -10.64 -4.48 -12.24
CA PRO A 56 -11.34 -3.59 -11.32
C PRO A 56 -12.18 -2.54 -12.04
N GLU A 57 -13.34 -2.20 -11.50
CA GLU A 57 -14.20 -1.15 -12.05
C GLU A 57 -13.58 0.23 -11.79
N ILE A 58 -13.48 1.06 -12.84
CA ILE A 58 -12.98 2.44 -12.75
C ILE A 58 -14.09 3.35 -12.23
N LEU A 59 -13.91 3.89 -11.03
CA LEU A 59 -14.84 4.82 -10.39
C LEU A 59 -14.60 6.27 -10.79
N VAL A 60 -13.32 6.65 -10.92
CA VAL A 60 -12.91 8.01 -11.30
C VAL A 60 -11.71 7.88 -12.24
N ALA A 61 -11.90 8.25 -13.51
CA ALA A 61 -10.81 8.34 -14.46
C ALA A 61 -9.96 9.59 -14.19
N ILE A 62 -8.64 9.43 -14.20
CA ILE A 62 -7.68 10.54 -14.08
C ILE A 62 -6.85 10.58 -15.36
N GLY A 63 -6.86 11.73 -16.04
CA GLY A 63 -6.05 11.96 -17.24
C GLY A 63 -4.55 11.93 -16.96
N ASP A 64 -3.76 11.65 -17.99
CA ASP A 64 -2.28 11.63 -17.96
C ASP A 64 -1.65 10.64 -16.97
N LEU A 65 -2.43 9.65 -16.52
CA LEU A 65 -1.96 8.63 -15.56
C LEU A 65 -1.49 7.32 -16.25
N ALA A 66 -1.77 7.18 -17.55
CA ALA A 66 -1.31 6.05 -18.34
C ALA A 66 0.20 6.08 -18.54
N GLY A 67 0.90 5.01 -18.14
CA GLY A 67 2.36 4.94 -18.17
C GLY A 67 3.05 5.75 -17.06
N ALA A 68 2.29 6.29 -16.12
CA ALA A 68 2.83 7.11 -15.05
C ALA A 68 3.56 6.25 -14.01
N THR A 69 4.67 6.79 -13.49
CA THR A 69 5.52 6.13 -12.50
C THR A 69 5.33 6.76 -11.14
N ALA A 70 5.98 6.22 -10.11
CA ALA A 70 5.96 6.79 -8.76
C ALA A 70 6.47 8.24 -8.66
N SER A 71 7.10 8.80 -9.69
CA SER A 71 7.52 10.20 -9.75
C SER A 71 6.62 11.11 -10.60
N THR A 72 5.79 10.54 -11.47
CA THR A 72 4.97 11.30 -12.44
C THR A 72 3.46 11.05 -12.34
N GLY A 73 3.04 10.03 -11.59
CA GLY A 73 1.63 9.67 -11.40
C GLY A 73 1.33 9.28 -9.97
N LEU A 74 0.80 8.07 -9.77
CA LEU A 74 0.52 7.56 -8.43
C LEU A 74 1.83 7.31 -7.69
N HIS A 75 2.09 8.12 -6.66
CA HIS A 75 3.25 7.93 -5.81
C HIS A 75 3.15 6.61 -5.04
N HIS A 76 4.30 6.06 -4.66
CA HIS A 76 4.35 4.86 -3.82
C HIS A 76 3.76 5.12 -2.42
N PRO A 77 3.24 4.07 -1.76
CA PRO A 77 2.88 4.11 -0.35
C PRO A 77 4.01 4.72 0.47
N THR A 78 3.67 5.63 1.38
CA THR A 78 4.66 6.28 2.26
C THR A 78 4.61 5.68 3.66
N MET A 79 5.79 5.42 4.23
CA MET A 79 5.89 5.00 5.62
C MET A 79 5.46 6.13 6.54
N THR A 80 4.43 5.88 7.35
CA THR A 80 3.90 6.86 8.32
C THR A 80 4.48 6.68 9.71
N LYS A 81 4.86 5.44 10.04
CA LYS A 81 5.42 5.09 11.35
C LYS A 81 6.32 3.86 11.25
N TYR A 82 7.34 3.82 12.08
CA TYR A 82 8.05 2.58 12.40
C TYR A 82 8.17 2.42 13.92
N THR A 83 8.26 1.19 14.39
CA THR A 83 8.49 0.86 15.79
C THR A 83 9.46 -0.32 15.86
N ILE A 84 10.45 -0.20 16.74
CA ILE A 84 11.40 -1.29 17.02
C ILE A 84 10.72 -2.19 18.05
N VAL A 85 10.44 -3.43 17.66
CA VAL A 85 9.75 -4.42 18.50
C VAL A 85 10.75 -5.21 19.33
N THR A 86 11.87 -5.59 18.72
CA THR A 86 13.00 -6.25 19.39
C THR A 86 14.28 -5.52 19.03
N ASN A 87 15.17 -5.36 20.00
CA ASN A 87 16.43 -4.64 19.86
C ASN A 87 17.64 -5.45 20.37
N ASP A 88 17.56 -6.78 20.26
CA ASP A 88 18.68 -7.67 20.58
C ASP A 88 19.84 -7.48 19.59
N ASP A 89 21.05 -7.81 20.04
CA ASP A 89 22.27 -7.76 19.23
C ASP A 89 22.12 -8.64 17.98
N HIS A 90 22.22 -7.99 16.81
CA HIS A 90 22.19 -8.67 15.53
C HIS A 90 23.43 -9.58 15.40
N GLY A 91 23.21 -10.89 15.29
CA GLY A 91 24.24 -11.85 14.90
C GLY A 91 24.58 -12.94 15.92
N THR A 92 24.12 -12.87 17.18
CA THR A 92 24.41 -13.93 18.16
C THR A 92 23.22 -14.84 18.49
N SER A 93 21.97 -14.41 18.30
CA SER A 93 20.80 -15.33 18.26
C SER A 93 19.49 -14.73 17.71
N ASN A 94 19.31 -13.40 17.65
CA ASN A 94 18.02 -12.80 17.33
C ASN A 94 18.11 -11.73 16.23
N ASN A 95 17.01 -11.52 15.51
CA ASN A 95 16.87 -10.41 14.56
C ASN A 95 16.29 -9.17 15.26
N ILE A 96 16.71 -7.99 14.81
CA ILE A 96 15.99 -6.73 15.10
C ILE A 96 14.69 -6.77 14.29
N VAL A 97 13.56 -6.68 14.98
CA VAL A 97 12.23 -6.69 14.36
C VAL A 97 11.68 -5.28 14.35
N PHE A 98 11.20 -4.88 13.16
CA PHE A 98 10.54 -3.61 12.95
C PHE A 98 9.08 -3.87 12.60
N GLU A 99 8.19 -3.08 13.19
CA GLU A 99 6.83 -2.91 12.70
C GLU A 99 6.75 -1.59 11.94
N ILE A 100 6.19 -1.62 10.74
CA ILE A 100 6.12 -0.47 9.84
C ILE A 100 4.66 -0.28 9.43
N ALA A 101 4.17 0.96 9.55
CA ALA A 101 2.86 1.36 9.06
C ALA A 101 3.01 2.24 7.82
N TYR A 102 2.11 2.04 6.87
CA TYR A 102 1.99 2.81 5.65
C TYR A 102 0.69 3.63 5.67
N ASP A 103 0.63 4.67 4.85
CA ASP A 103 -0.57 5.49 4.65
C ASP A 103 -1.67 4.80 3.83
N GLU A 104 -1.37 3.65 3.23
CA GLU A 104 -2.34 2.82 2.51
C GLU A 104 -2.13 1.32 2.73
N ALA A 105 -3.14 0.54 2.34
CA ALA A 105 -3.09 -0.92 2.40
C ALA A 105 -2.12 -1.46 1.36
N LEU A 106 -1.21 -2.34 1.78
CA LEU A 106 -0.26 -3.00 0.90
C LEU A 106 -0.79 -4.35 0.42
N GLN A 107 -0.43 -4.71 -0.81
CA GLN A 107 -0.62 -6.05 -1.37
C GLN A 107 0.72 -6.78 -1.45
N TYR A 108 0.71 -8.06 -1.06
CA TYR A 108 1.81 -8.97 -1.30
C TYR A 108 1.46 -9.93 -2.42
N ASN A 109 2.37 -10.03 -3.39
CA ASN A 109 2.37 -11.11 -4.37
C ASN A 109 3.28 -12.22 -3.87
N ALA A 110 2.72 -13.42 -3.74
CA ALA A 110 3.45 -14.59 -3.26
C ALA A 110 4.69 -14.89 -4.10
N GLY A 111 5.76 -15.35 -3.45
CA GLY A 111 7.00 -15.81 -4.10
C GLY A 111 8.22 -14.92 -3.91
N SER A 112 8.08 -13.67 -3.45
CA SER A 112 9.24 -12.86 -3.03
C SER A 112 8.85 -11.90 -1.92
N ALA A 113 9.39 -12.11 -0.72
CA ALA A 113 9.24 -11.17 0.38
C ALA A 113 9.88 -9.81 0.02
N ALA A 114 9.22 -8.71 0.41
CA ALA A 114 9.77 -7.38 0.25
C ALA A 114 11.01 -7.20 1.16
N THR A 115 12.01 -6.49 0.66
CA THR A 115 13.24 -6.18 1.40
C THR A 115 13.39 -4.67 1.58
N LEU A 116 13.70 -4.25 2.80
CA LEU A 116 14.04 -2.87 3.13
C LEU A 116 15.54 -2.76 3.37
N THR A 117 16.21 -1.84 2.68
CA THR A 117 17.62 -1.54 2.93
C THR A 117 17.74 -0.58 4.12
N LEU A 118 18.50 -1.00 5.12
CA LEU A 118 18.84 -0.22 6.30
C LEU A 118 20.24 0.36 6.09
N THR A 119 20.31 1.67 5.89
CA THR A 119 21.59 2.37 5.73
C THR A 119 22.21 2.61 7.09
N ALA A 120 23.42 2.08 7.30
CA ALA A 120 24.14 2.28 8.54
C ALA A 120 25.08 3.50 8.42
N ALA A 121 25.15 4.33 9.46
CA ALA A 121 26.11 5.44 9.53
C ALA A 121 27.56 4.93 9.69
N ALA A 122 27.73 3.72 10.23
CA ALA A 122 29.00 3.01 10.34
C ALA A 122 28.77 1.52 10.05
N GLY A 123 29.70 0.89 9.32
CA GLY A 123 29.57 -0.50 8.86
C GLY A 123 28.90 -0.62 7.49
N SER A 124 28.54 -1.85 7.11
CA SER A 124 27.84 -2.14 5.84
C SER A 124 26.33 -2.01 6.00
N ASN A 125 25.64 -1.65 4.92
CA ASN A 125 24.18 -1.67 4.87
C ASN A 125 23.65 -3.07 5.16
N VAL A 126 22.50 -3.13 5.83
CA VAL A 126 21.83 -4.37 6.22
C VAL A 126 20.45 -4.41 5.57
N THR A 127 19.86 -5.59 5.45
CA THR A 127 18.54 -5.76 4.86
C THR A 127 17.56 -6.31 5.90
N ALA A 128 16.41 -5.66 6.04
CA ALA A 128 15.24 -6.23 6.70
C ALA A 128 14.37 -6.93 5.66
N THR A 129 13.92 -8.15 5.97
CA THR A 129 13.00 -8.90 5.11
C THR A 129 11.62 -8.94 5.75
N LEU A 130 10.58 -8.64 4.97
CA LEU A 130 9.20 -8.73 5.42
C LEU A 130 8.84 -10.18 5.72
N THR A 131 8.38 -10.47 6.93
CA THR A 131 7.98 -11.83 7.35
C THR A 131 6.49 -11.96 7.63
N HIS A 132 5.85 -10.86 8.03
CA HIS A 132 4.43 -10.81 8.37
C HIS A 132 3.82 -9.52 7.82
N MET A 133 2.55 -9.56 7.43
CA MET A 133 1.73 -8.36 7.23
C MET A 133 0.42 -8.50 7.98
N ASN A 134 0.02 -7.46 8.70
CA ASN A 134 -1.23 -7.44 9.47
C ASN A 134 -1.37 -8.66 10.40
N GLY A 135 -0.26 -9.11 10.98
CA GLY A 135 -0.20 -10.28 11.87
C GLY A 135 -0.23 -11.64 11.17
N VAL A 136 -0.28 -11.69 9.84
CA VAL A 136 -0.28 -12.93 9.05
C VAL A 136 1.11 -13.18 8.47
N ALA A 137 1.66 -14.37 8.70
CA ALA A 137 2.95 -14.78 8.14
C ALA A 137 2.87 -14.88 6.61
N LEU A 138 3.93 -14.46 5.92
CA LEU A 138 4.07 -14.68 4.48
C LEU A 138 4.40 -16.15 4.19
N ALA A 139 3.84 -16.68 3.10
CA ALA A 139 4.07 -18.04 2.61
C ALA A 139 5.16 -18.09 1.53
#